data_AF-A0A494Z7E1-F1
#
_entry.id   AF-A0A494Z7E1-F1
#
_cell.length_a   1.000
_cell.length_b   1.000
_cell.length_c   1.000
_cell.angle_alpha   90.00
_cell.angle_beta   90.00
_cell.angle_gamma   90.00
#
_symmetry.space_group_name_H-M   'P 1'
#
loop_
_entity.id
_entity.type
_entity.pdbx_description
1 polymer ?
#
loop_
_entity_poly.entity_id
_entity_poly.type
_entity_poly.pdbx_seq_one_letter_code
_entity_poly.pdbx_strand_id
1 'polypeptide(L)' 'MNQPKMNPAVLRLLVIFPNVLSYILLFGVIIYITTNYANLKAANALNLWLIIAVVLGPMAIYTTYSIIKRIKAGVL' A
#
# COMPACT_ATOMS: atom_id res chain seq x y z
N MET A 1 27.44 -20.40 -11.06
CA MET A 1 26.16 -20.42 -10.33
C MET A 1 25.08 -19.86 -11.25
N ASN A 2 24.30 -20.72 -11.92
CA ASN A 2 23.19 -20.29 -12.77
C ASN A 2 21.98 -20.00 -11.89
N GLN A 3 21.86 -18.78 -11.38
CA GLN A 3 20.60 -18.33 -10.79
C GLN A 3 19.54 -18.32 -11.89
N PRO A 4 18.38 -18.97 -11.72
CA PRO A 4 17.29 -18.84 -12.67
C PRO A 4 16.90 -17.36 -12.67
N LYS A 5 17.19 -16.68 -13.78
CA LYS A 5 16.77 -15.29 -14.01
C LYS A 5 15.25 -15.30 -14.03
N MET A 6 14.64 -14.99 -12.88
CA MET A 6 13.20 -14.83 -12.76
C MET A 6 12.73 -13.85 -13.84
N ASN A 7 11.67 -14.21 -14.56
CA ASN A 7 11.18 -13.37 -15.66
C ASN A 7 10.91 -11.95 -15.12
N PRO A 8 11.48 -10.88 -15.72
CA PRO A 8 11.28 -9.49 -15.29
C PRO A 8 9.79 -9.14 -15.12
N ALA A 9 8.91 -9.68 -15.95
CA ALA A 9 7.47 -9.49 -15.83
C ALA A 9 6.90 -10.04 -14.50
N VAL A 10 7.38 -11.21 -14.06
CA VAL A 10 6.96 -11.83 -12.80
C VAL A 10 7.51 -11.04 -11.60
N LEU A 11 8.75 -10.54 -11.71
CA LEU A 11 9.34 -9.67 -10.68
C LEU A 11 8.53 -8.37 -10.52
N ARG A 12 8.11 -7.74 -11.62
CA ARG A 12 7.26 -6.54 -11.60
C ARG A 12 5.90 -6.82 -10.96
N LEU A 13 5.26 -7.92 -11.34
CA LEU A 13 3.97 -8.32 -10.78
C LEU A 13 4.07 -8.52 -9.26
N LEU A 14 5.14 -9.19 -8.80
CA LEU A 14 5.35 -9.49 -7.38
C LEU A 14 5.57 -8.23 -6.52
N VAL A 15 6.12 -7.15 -7.09
CA VAL A 15 6.32 -5.89 -6.36
C VAL A 15 5.12 -4.94 -6.49
N ILE A 16 4.44 -4.93 -7.64
CA ILE A 16 3.26 -4.08 -7.87
C ILE A 16 2.04 -4.61 -7.11
N PHE A 17 1.83 -5.92 -7.07
CA PHE A 17 0.64 -6.52 -6.46
C PHE A 17 0.47 -6.18 -4.96
N PRO A 18 1.49 -6.30 -4.09
CA PRO A 18 1.39 -5.88 -2.68
C PRO A 18 1.07 -4.40 -2.51
N ASN A 19 1.58 -3.55 -3.41
CA ASN A 19 1.32 -2.13 -3.38
C ASN A 19 -0.14 -1.81 -3.78
N VAL A 20 -0.69 -2.51 -4.77
CA VAL A 20 -2.12 -2.42 -5.13
C VAL A 20 -3.01 -2.86 -3.97
N LEU A 21 -2.67 -3.97 -3.29
CA LEU A 21 -3.38 -4.39 -2.08
C LEU A 21 -3.36 -3.33 -0.98
N SER A 22 -2.24 -2.61 -0.83
CA SER A 22 -2.12 -1.51 0.13
C SER A 22 -3.09 -0.36 -0.18
N TYR A 23 -3.28 -0.02 -1.46
CA TYR A 23 -4.30 0.97 -1.86
C TYR A 23 -5.74 0.50 -1.60
N ILE A 24 -6.03 -0.78 -1.84
CA ILE A 24 -7.34 -1.37 -1.53
C ILE A 24 -7.60 -1.31 -0.02
N LEU A 25 -6.60 -1.65 0.78
CA LEU A 25 -6.68 -1.56 2.24
C LEU A 25 -6.90 -0.12 2.70
N LEU A 26 -6.14 0.85 2.16
CA LEU A 26 -6.32 2.27 2.47
C LEU A 26 -7.76 2.73 2.19
N PHE A 27 -8.28 2.35 1.03
CA PHE A 27 -9.65 2.67 0.63
C PHE A 27 -10.67 2.05 1.58
N GLY A 28 -10.48 0.77 1.95
CA GLY A 28 -11.31 0.09 2.93
C GLY A 28 -11.28 0.77 4.30
N VAL A 29 -10.11 1.21 4.78
CA VAL A 29 -9.95 1.96 6.03
C VAL A 29 -10.70 3.29 5.98
N ILE A 30 -10.61 4.02 4.87
CA ILE A 30 -11.34 5.28 4.69
C ILE A 30 -12.85 5.04 4.78
N ILE A 31 -13.39 4.05 4.05
CA ILE A 31 -14.81 3.70 4.10
C ILE A 31 -15.22 3.28 5.51
N TYR A 32 -14.42 2.47 6.19
CA TYR A 32 -14.70 2.02 7.55
C TYR A 32 -14.81 3.20 8.52
N ILE A 33 -13.86 4.15 8.44
CA ILE A 33 -13.87 5.36 9.27
C ILE A 33 -15.11 6.22 8.97
N THR A 34 -15.45 6.45 7.70
CA THR A 34 -16.59 7.31 7.34
C THR A 34 -17.93 6.70 7.73
N THR A 35 -18.10 5.39 7.53
CA THR A 35 -19.35 4.68 7.86
C THR A 35 -19.53 4.46 9.36
N ASN A 36 -18.44 4.33 10.13
CA ASN A 36 -18.49 4.05 11.57
C ASN A 36 -18.03 5.23 12.44
N TYR A 37 -18.00 6.45 11.89
CA TYR A 37 -17.40 7.62 12.55
C TYR A 37 -17.93 7.85 13.98
N ALA A 38 -19.25 7.83 14.17
CA ALA A 38 -19.88 8.05 15.48
C ALA A 38 -19.49 6.98 16.51
N ASN A 39 -19.49 5.71 16.10
CA ASN A 39 -19.12 4.57 16.95
C ASN A 39 -17.64 4.60 17.32
N LEU A 40 -16.77 4.91 16.35
CA LEU A 40 -15.32 5.02 16.56
C LEU A 40 -14.96 6.20 17.48
N LYS A 41 -15.70 7.31 17.38
CA LYS A 41 -15.54 8.46 18.27
C LYS A 41 -16.00 8.12 19.69
N ALA A 42 -17.13 7.44 19.86
CA ALA A 42 -17.63 7.00 21.16
C ALA A 42 -16.69 5.98 21.83
N ALA A 43 -16.05 5.11 21.04
CA ALA A 43 -15.10 4.11 21.51
C ALA A 43 -13.66 4.63 21.71
N ASN A 44 -13.40 5.94 21.53
CA ASN A 44 -12.04 6.53 21.52
C ASN A 44 -11.04 5.85 20.55
N ALA A 45 -11.54 5.12 19.56
CA ALA A 45 -10.73 4.38 18.59
C ALA A 45 -10.43 5.19 17.32
N LEU A 46 -11.15 6.30 17.08
CA LEU A 46 -11.05 7.10 15.87
C LEU A 46 -9.60 7.56 15.57
N ASN A 47 -8.87 8.01 16.58
CA ASN A 47 -7.49 8.49 16.41
C ASN A 47 -6.55 7.39 15.90
N LEU A 48 -6.72 6.15 16.37
CA LEU A 48 -5.92 5.02 15.92
C LEU A 48 -6.11 4.78 14.41
N TRP A 49 -7.36 4.72 13.96
CA TRP A 49 -7.67 4.48 12.55
C TRP A 49 -7.22 5.62 11.64
N LEU A 50 -7.31 6.87 12.10
CA LEU A 50 -6.78 8.02 11.37
C LEU A 50 -5.24 7.97 11.25
N ILE A 51 -4.53 7.60 12.33
CA ILE A 51 -3.07 7.42 12.28
C ILE A 51 -2.71 6.31 11.27
N ILE A 52 -3.42 5.19 11.29
CA ILE A 52 -3.19 4.10 10.32
C ILE A 52 -3.36 4.62 8.89
N ALA A 53 -4.43 5.37 8.59
CA ALA A 53 -4.65 5.93 7.25
C ALA A 53 -3.53 6.91 6.86
N VAL A 54 -3.10 7.78 7.79
CA VAL A 54 -2.05 8.78 7.56
C VAL A 54 -0.66 8.16 7.40
N VAL A 55 -0.38 7.00 8.00
CA VAL A 55 0.89 6.27 7.79
C VAL A 55 0.84 5.47 6.50
N LEU A 56 -0.28 4.78 6.26
CA LEU A 56 -0.42 3.85 5.14
C LEU A 56 -0.49 4.57 3.78
N GLY A 57 -1.11 5.76 3.73
CA GLY A 57 -1.17 6.58 2.52
C GLY A 57 0.21 6.96 1.96
N PRO A 58 1.05 7.69 2.71
CA PRO A 58 2.40 8.05 2.30
C PRO A 58 3.27 6.82 2.01
N MET A 59 3.11 5.73 2.76
CA MET A 59 3.87 4.50 2.55
C MET A 59 3.53 3.85 1.19
N ALA A 60 2.24 3.78 0.83
CA ALA A 60 1.80 3.27 -0.48
C ALA A 60 2.27 4.18 -1.63
N ILE A 61 2.22 5.50 -1.44
CA ILE A 61 2.71 6.47 -2.43
C ILE A 61 4.23 6.33 -2.63
N TYR A 62 5.00 6.27 -1.54
CA TYR A 62 6.45 6.11 -1.60
C TYR A 62 6.85 4.78 -2.27
N THR A 63 6.13 3.71 -1.97
CA THR A 63 6.36 2.40 -2.58
C THR A 63 6.09 2.46 -4.09
N THR A 64 5.01 3.12 -4.51
CA THR A 64 4.71 3.39 -5.92
C THR A 64 5.85 4.15 -6.61
N TYR A 65 6.35 5.22 -5.98
CA TYR A 65 7.48 5.99 -6.50
C TYR A 65 8.75 5.13 -6.65
N SER A 66 9.07 4.31 -5.64
CA SER A 66 10.21 3.40 -5.64
C SER A 66 10.11 2.36 -6.77
N ILE A 67 8.93 1.78 -6.97
CA ILE A 67 8.67 0.83 -8.06
C ILE A 67 8.91 1.49 -9.42
N ILE A 68 8.31 2.66 -9.67
CA ILE A 68 8.47 3.39 -10.92
C ILE A 68 9.96 3.73 -11.16
N LYS A 69 10.67 4.18 -10.12
CA LYS A 69 12.10 4.49 -10.21
C LYS A 69 12.92 3.25 -10.60
N ARG A 70 12.64 2.08 -10.01
CA ARG A 70 13.34 0.82 -10.32
C ARG A 70 13.04 0.31 -11.74
N ILE A 71 11.79 0.44 -12.19
CA ILE A 71 11.39 0.11 -13.58
C ILE A 71 12.13 1.02 -14.57
N LYS A 72 12.18 2.34 -14.33
CA LYS A 72 12.91 3.29 -15.18
C LYS A 72 14.41 3.02 -15.24
N ALA A 73 14.99 2.51 -14.16
CA ALA A 73 16.41 2.14 -14.08
C ALA A 73 16.73 0.78 -14.74
N GLY A 74 15.73 0.05 -15.25
CA GLY A 74 15.93 -1.27 -15.88
C GLY A 74 16.33 -2.38 -14.90
N VAL A 75 16.21 -2.14 -13.59
CA VAL A 75 16.54 -3.10 -12.52
C VAL A 75 15.38 -4.08 -12.29
N LEU A 76 14.18 -3.74 -12.79
CA LEU A 76 12.93 -4.46 -12.66
C LEU A 76 12.26 -4.60 -14.03
#